data_AF-A0A0N5CH69-F1
#
_entry.id   AF-A0A0N5CH69-F1
#
_cell.length_a   1.000
_cell.length_b   1.000
_cell.length_c   1.000
_cell.angle_alpha   90.00
_cell.angle_beta   90.00
_cell.angle_gamma   90.00
#
_symmetry.space_group_name_H-M   'P 1'
#
loop_
_entity.id
_entity.type
_entity.pdbx_description
1 polymer ?
#
loop_
_entity_poly.entity_id
_entity_poly.type
_entity_poly.pdbx_seq_one_letter_code
_entity_poly.pdbx_strand_id
1 'polypeptide(L)'
;MNKLLCIILFVLLTQGSCQDGSALMSRGVTRWKNYVSEFFEDNQVVGLFELALDLIYEEKNISTIGSSLTDYLMNNLTLSQTSKIAGFGLGLPVYYSGGISGFLDVFTTHISTNLSPFCMQLQGEMIKMKGKGDEKQYIYNQGTYMALTMFTPAKIEGIFCRFKKKMTPAVWSKLYNSVVKYKILKVELYEANCV
;
A
#
# COMPACT_ATOMS: atom_id res chain seq x y z
N MET A 1 -38.51 -37.87 0.20
CA MET A 1 -37.37 -36.95 0.01
C MET A 1 -36.70 -36.74 1.35
N ASN A 2 -35.45 -37.19 1.52
CA ASN A 2 -34.80 -37.31 2.83
C ASN A 2 -34.59 -35.92 3.46
N LYS A 3 -35.16 -35.68 4.64
CA LYS A 3 -34.98 -34.43 5.41
C LYS A 3 -33.50 -34.10 5.65
N LEU A 4 -32.66 -35.14 5.77
CA LEU A 4 -31.20 -35.05 5.86
C LEU A 4 -30.57 -34.42 4.62
N LEU A 5 -31.06 -34.77 3.42
CA LEU A 5 -30.57 -34.24 2.15
C LEU A 5 -30.87 -32.74 2.02
N CYS A 6 -32.03 -32.30 2.52
CA CYS A 6 -32.43 -30.89 2.52
C CYS A 6 -31.57 -30.08 3.50
N ILE A 7 -31.23 -30.62 4.67
CA ILE A 7 -30.34 -29.98 5.64
C ILE A 7 -28.91 -29.89 5.11
N ILE A 8 -28.40 -30.95 4.46
CA ILE A 8 -27.07 -30.94 3.83
C ILE A 8 -27.00 -29.92 2.69
N LEU A 9 -28.03 -29.85 1.85
CA LEU A 9 -28.14 -28.82 0.81
C LEU A 9 -28.23 -27.42 1.42
N PHE A 10 -28.99 -27.23 2.50
CA PHE A 10 -29.08 -25.95 3.19
C PHE A 10 -27.72 -25.54 3.80
N VAL A 11 -26.99 -26.46 4.44
CA VAL A 11 -25.65 -26.22 5.00
C VAL A 11 -24.63 -25.89 3.90
N LEU A 12 -24.66 -26.60 2.78
CA LEU A 12 -23.79 -26.33 1.62
C LEU A 12 -24.12 -25.01 0.92
N LEU A 13 -25.39 -24.59 0.93
CA LEU A 13 -25.83 -23.29 0.40
C LEU A 13 -25.57 -22.14 1.40
N THR A 14 -25.54 -22.41 2.71
CA THR A 14 -25.18 -21.44 3.76
C THR A 14 -23.67 -21.38 4.02
N GLN A 15 -22.88 -22.31 3.47
CA GLN A 15 -21.47 -22.05 3.15
C GLN A 15 -21.35 -21.12 1.93
N GLY A 16 -22.25 -20.13 1.86
CA GLY A 16 -22.01 -18.92 1.12
C GLY A 16 -20.60 -18.49 1.46
N SER A 17 -19.79 -18.37 0.43
CA SER A 17 -18.38 -18.11 0.55
C SER A 17 -18.22 -16.85 1.40
N CYS A 18 -17.98 -17.01 2.70
CA CYS A 18 -17.35 -15.97 3.48
C CYS A 18 -15.97 -15.81 2.86
N GLN A 19 -15.91 -15.06 1.76
CA GLN A 19 -14.67 -14.49 1.30
C GLN A 19 -14.31 -13.48 2.38
N ASP A 20 -13.57 -13.94 3.37
CA ASP A 20 -12.89 -13.16 4.41
C ASP A 20 -11.87 -12.15 3.84
N GLY A 21 -11.80 -12.02 2.50
CA GLY A 21 -10.89 -11.12 1.81
C GLY A 21 -9.47 -11.65 1.71
N SER A 22 -9.13 -12.79 2.32
CA SER A 22 -7.76 -13.32 2.40
C SER A 22 -7.13 -13.53 1.01
N ALA A 23 -7.90 -14.06 0.05
CA ALA A 23 -7.46 -14.23 -1.33
C ALA A 23 -7.20 -12.90 -2.05
N LEU A 24 -7.99 -11.85 -1.77
CA LEU A 24 -7.79 -10.52 -2.34
C LEU A 24 -6.55 -9.85 -1.72
N MET A 25 -6.37 -9.98 -0.41
CA MET A 25 -5.18 -9.47 0.29
C MET A 25 -3.91 -10.16 -0.20
N SER A 26 -3.91 -11.49 -0.34
CA SER A 26 -2.78 -12.24 -0.89
C SER A 26 -2.40 -11.80 -2.31
N ARG A 27 -3.39 -11.49 -3.16
CA ARG A 27 -3.15 -10.90 -4.49
C ARG A 27 -2.57 -9.49 -4.40
N GLY A 28 -3.04 -8.68 -3.45
CA GLY A 28 -2.50 -7.36 -3.16
C GLY A 28 -1.02 -7.42 -2.78
N VAL A 29 -0.68 -8.31 -1.85
CA VAL A 29 0.70 -8.54 -1.40
C VAL A 29 1.58 -9.00 -2.55
N THR A 30 1.10 -9.95 -3.36
CA THR A 30 1.80 -10.41 -4.56
C THR A 30 2.10 -9.27 -5.53
N ARG A 31 1.12 -8.40 -5.80
CA ARG A 31 1.33 -7.22 -6.66
C ARG A 31 2.29 -6.21 -6.06
N TRP A 32 2.18 -5.95 -4.75
CA TRP A 32 3.13 -5.09 -4.05
C TRP A 32 4.56 -5.61 -4.22
N LYS A 33 4.79 -6.89 -3.97
CA LYS A 33 6.11 -7.51 -4.12
C LYS A 33 6.61 -7.50 -5.56
N ASN A 34 5.73 -7.71 -6.53
CA ASN A 34 6.11 -7.72 -7.93
C ASN A 34 6.44 -6.33 -8.47
N TYR A 35 5.70 -5.30 -8.04
CA TYR A 35 5.75 -3.99 -8.68
C TYR A 35 6.32 -2.88 -7.82
N VAL A 36 6.35 -3.01 -6.50
CA VAL A 36 6.74 -1.92 -5.58
C VAL A 36 8.01 -2.30 -4.82
N SER A 37 7.95 -3.33 -3.98
CA SER A 37 8.98 -3.60 -2.97
C SER A 37 8.95 -5.03 -2.45
N GLU A 38 10.13 -5.66 -2.35
CA GLU A 38 10.32 -6.93 -1.64
C GLU A 38 10.86 -6.73 -0.21
N PHE A 39 11.06 -5.49 0.21
CA PHE A 39 11.65 -5.18 1.51
C PHE A 39 10.76 -5.57 2.68
N PHE A 40 9.45 -5.40 2.51
CA PHE A 40 8.44 -5.68 3.53
C PHE A 40 7.95 -7.13 3.47
N GLU A 41 7.73 -7.71 4.64
CA GLU A 41 7.14 -9.04 4.84
C GLU A 41 5.63 -9.02 4.51
N ASP A 42 5.07 -10.19 4.20
CA ASP A 42 3.67 -10.29 3.75
C ASP A 42 2.69 -9.75 4.79
N ASN A 43 2.89 -10.07 6.07
CA ASN A 43 2.10 -9.56 7.19
C ASN A 43 2.17 -8.03 7.34
N GLN A 44 3.35 -7.43 7.12
CA GLN A 44 3.51 -5.98 7.14
C GLN A 44 2.71 -5.33 6.01
N VAL A 45 2.72 -5.92 4.81
CA VAL A 45 1.97 -5.43 3.66
C VAL A 45 0.46 -5.64 3.84
N VAL A 46 0.02 -6.78 4.39
CA VAL A 46 -1.39 -7.01 4.72
C VAL A 46 -1.88 -5.97 5.74
N GLY A 47 -1.18 -5.80 6.86
CA GLY A 47 -1.61 -4.83 7.87
C GLY A 47 -1.57 -3.38 7.38
N LEU A 48 -0.68 -3.05 6.42
CA LEU A 48 -0.72 -1.76 5.74
C LEU A 48 -2.02 -1.55 4.96
N PHE A 49 -2.48 -2.57 4.23
CA PHE A 49 -3.73 -2.50 3.47
C PHE A 49 -4.96 -2.48 4.37
N GLU A 50 -4.96 -3.28 5.44
CA GLU A 50 -6.03 -3.29 6.44
C GLU A 50 -6.16 -1.91 7.10
N LEU A 51 -5.04 -1.33 7.54
CA LEU A 51 -5.02 0.03 8.09
C LEU A 51 -5.54 1.06 7.09
N ALA A 52 -5.15 0.96 5.82
CA ALA A 52 -5.66 1.87 4.79
C ALA A 52 -7.18 1.78 4.64
N LEU A 53 -7.74 0.57 4.62
CA LEU A 53 -9.18 0.36 4.53
C LEU A 53 -9.90 0.84 5.79
N ASP A 54 -9.36 0.59 6.99
CA ASP A 54 -9.91 1.09 8.26
C ASP A 54 -9.96 2.61 8.29
N LEU A 55 -8.85 3.29 7.97
CA LEU A 55 -8.81 4.76 7.97
C LEU A 55 -9.81 5.37 6.98
N ILE A 56 -9.99 4.75 5.82
CA ILE A 56 -10.94 5.19 4.81
C ILE A 56 -12.38 4.93 5.25
N TYR A 57 -12.66 3.73 5.78
CA TYR A 57 -13.98 3.31 6.27
C TYR A 57 -14.46 4.15 7.46
N GLU A 58 -13.54 4.52 8.36
CA GLU A 58 -13.77 5.40 9.51
C GLU A 58 -13.85 6.89 9.14
N GLU A 59 -13.80 7.21 7.85
CA GLU A 59 -13.95 8.58 7.35
C GLU A 59 -12.88 9.53 7.90
N LYS A 60 -11.66 9.01 8.13
CA LYS A 60 -10.52 9.84 8.55
C LYS A 60 -10.16 10.83 7.45
N ASN A 61 -9.49 11.91 7.86
CA ASN A 61 -8.99 12.91 6.95
C ASN A 61 -8.02 12.27 5.94
N ILE A 62 -8.35 12.36 4.65
CA ILE A 62 -7.58 11.73 3.58
C ILE A 62 -6.15 12.26 3.50
N SER A 63 -5.94 13.54 3.86
CA SER A 63 -4.60 14.13 3.83
C SER A 63 -3.63 13.49 4.83
N THR A 64 -4.15 12.83 5.87
CA THR A 64 -3.36 12.18 6.92
C THR A 64 -3.17 10.68 6.71
N ILE A 65 -3.87 10.07 5.74
CA ILE A 65 -3.75 8.62 5.50
C ILE A 65 -2.31 8.26 5.09
N GLY A 66 -1.70 9.02 4.17
CA GLY A 66 -0.33 8.74 3.72
C GLY A 66 0.72 8.77 4.85
N SER A 67 0.59 9.69 5.81
CA SER A 67 1.46 9.72 6.99
C SER A 67 1.19 8.54 7.90
N SER A 68 -0.07 8.21 8.21
CA SER A 68 -0.40 7.05 9.05
C SER A 68 0.11 5.73 8.48
N LEU A 69 0.05 5.55 7.15
CA LEU A 69 0.60 4.37 6.47
C LEU A 69 2.14 4.34 6.55
N THR A 70 2.79 5.49 6.43
CA THR A 70 4.25 5.58 6.58
C THR A 70 4.67 5.24 8.02
N ASP A 71 3.99 5.82 9.01
CA ASP A 71 4.24 5.58 10.43
C ASP A 71 4.04 4.11 10.79
N TYR A 72 2.99 3.48 10.27
CA TYR A 72 2.77 2.05 10.43
C TYR A 72 3.96 1.23 9.94
N LEU A 73 4.48 1.50 8.73
CA LEU A 73 5.63 0.76 8.19
C LEU A 73 6.87 0.99 9.04
N MET A 74 7.13 2.23 9.46
CA MET A 74 8.30 2.58 10.28
C MET A 74 8.26 1.92 11.67
N ASN A 75 7.08 1.83 12.29
CA ASN A 75 6.90 1.22 13.61
C ASN A 75 6.91 -0.31 13.59
N ASN A 76 6.66 -0.91 12.43
CA ASN A 76 6.61 -2.36 12.27
C ASN A 76 7.87 -2.95 11.62
N LEU A 77 8.94 -2.17 11.44
CA LEU A 77 10.19 -2.67 10.87
C LEU A 77 10.84 -3.74 11.77
N THR A 78 11.33 -4.81 11.17
CA THR A 78 12.20 -5.77 11.85
C THR A 78 13.57 -5.16 12.13
N LEU A 79 14.34 -5.73 13.07
CA LEU A 79 15.70 -5.26 13.38
C LEU A 79 16.61 -5.18 12.12
N SER A 80 16.47 -6.15 11.22
CA SER A 80 17.22 -6.17 9.94
C SER A 80 16.80 -5.03 9.01
N GLN A 81 15.50 -4.75 8.91
CA GLN A 81 14.98 -3.64 8.13
C GLN A 81 15.38 -2.28 8.73
N THR A 82 15.26 -2.12 10.05
CA THR A 82 15.69 -0.91 10.77
C THR A 82 17.17 -0.62 10.55
N SER A 83 18.04 -1.62 10.60
CA SER A 83 19.47 -1.44 10.31
C SER A 83 19.73 -0.93 8.89
N LYS A 84 19.00 -1.46 7.90
CA LYS A 84 19.10 -1.00 6.50
C LYS A 84 18.60 0.44 6.32
N ILE A 85 17.49 0.80 6.97
CA ILE A 85 16.93 2.16 6.96
C ILE A 85 17.87 3.13 7.69
N ALA A 86 18.46 2.73 8.82
CA ALA A 86 19.44 3.55 9.54
C ALA A 86 20.70 3.78 8.71
N GLY A 87 21.23 2.74 8.06
CA GLY A 87 22.37 2.86 7.14
C GLY A 87 22.09 3.81 5.97
N PHE A 88 20.89 3.76 5.41
CA PHE A 88 20.40 4.73 4.43
C PHE A 88 20.37 6.16 5.01
N GLY A 89 19.77 6.33 6.18
CA GLY A 89 19.62 7.62 6.85
C GLY A 89 20.94 8.28 7.20
N LEU A 90 21.95 7.52 7.61
CA LEU A 90 23.30 8.02 7.90
C LEU A 90 24.01 8.52 6.64
N GLY A 91 23.80 7.87 5.50
CA GLY A 91 24.38 8.28 4.23
C GLY A 91 23.71 9.51 3.62
N LEU A 92 22.43 9.74 3.93
CA LEU A 92 21.62 10.72 3.23
C LEU A 92 22.12 12.17 3.33
N PRO A 93 22.54 12.68 4.51
CA PRO A 93 23.07 14.04 4.64
C PRO A 93 24.27 14.34 3.74
N VAL A 94 25.01 13.32 3.30
CA VAL A 94 26.19 13.47 2.43
C VAL A 94 25.80 13.92 1.02
N TYR A 95 24.55 13.67 0.59
CA TYR A 95 24.12 13.96 -0.78
C TYR A 95 22.73 14.56 -0.89
N TYR A 96 21.97 14.67 0.20
CA TYR A 96 20.68 15.31 0.27
C TYR A 96 20.65 16.25 1.47
N SER A 97 20.56 17.56 1.21
CA SER A 97 20.68 18.61 2.24
C SER A 97 19.60 18.56 3.32
N GLY A 98 18.44 17.97 3.03
CA GLY A 98 17.36 17.78 4.01
C GLY A 98 17.58 16.62 4.98
N GLY A 99 18.66 15.83 4.82
CA GLY A 99 18.89 14.62 5.59
C GLY A 99 17.72 13.62 5.51
N ILE A 100 17.71 12.63 6.40
CA ILE A 100 16.65 11.60 6.41
C ILE A 100 15.25 12.20 6.63
N SER A 101 15.11 13.17 7.53
CA SER A 101 13.81 13.80 7.83
C SER A 101 13.25 14.51 6.62
N GLY A 102 14.02 15.37 5.94
CA GLY A 102 13.55 16.05 4.74
C GLY A 102 13.21 15.10 3.60
N PHE A 103 13.94 13.97 3.48
CA PHE A 103 13.62 12.96 2.48
C PHE A 103 12.30 12.26 2.78
N LEU A 104 12.09 11.85 4.04
CA LEU A 104 10.84 11.23 4.47
C LEU A 104 9.66 12.20 4.29
N ASP A 105 9.83 13.48 4.63
CA ASP A 105 8.78 14.49 4.43
C ASP A 105 8.40 14.63 2.95
N VAL A 106 9.39 14.73 2.04
CA VAL A 106 9.14 14.83 0.60
C VAL A 106 8.49 13.56 0.05
N PHE A 107 8.91 12.38 0.53
CA PHE A 107 8.34 11.10 0.15
C PHE A 107 6.90 10.95 0.63
N THR A 108 6.64 11.14 1.92
CA THR A 108 5.30 11.05 2.51
C THR A 108 4.34 12.06 1.88
N THR A 109 4.78 13.30 1.67
CA THR A 109 3.98 14.31 0.96
C THR A 109 3.66 13.88 -0.46
N HIS A 110 4.64 13.33 -1.18
CA HIS A 110 4.46 12.84 -2.54
C HIS A 110 3.45 11.70 -2.60
N ILE A 111 3.60 10.68 -1.75
CA ILE A 111 2.67 9.56 -1.68
C ILE A 111 1.27 10.05 -1.30
N SER A 112 1.13 10.85 -0.25
CA SER A 112 -0.17 11.39 0.19
C SER A 112 -0.88 12.16 -0.93
N THR A 113 -0.16 13.04 -1.63
CA THR A 113 -0.73 13.83 -2.75
C THR A 113 -1.21 12.93 -3.89
N ASN A 114 -0.45 11.88 -4.23
CA ASN A 114 -0.79 10.99 -5.35
C ASN A 114 -1.91 10.00 -4.99
N LEU A 115 -2.06 9.64 -3.72
CA LEU A 115 -3.08 8.71 -3.26
C LEU A 115 -4.40 9.40 -2.90
N SER A 116 -4.37 10.69 -2.52
CA SER A 116 -5.55 11.43 -2.06
C SER A 116 -6.77 11.34 -3.00
N PRO A 117 -6.65 11.51 -4.33
CA PRO A 117 -7.80 11.37 -5.22
C PRO A 117 -8.44 9.99 -5.19
N PHE A 118 -7.63 8.93 -5.12
CA PHE A 118 -8.11 7.57 -5.02
C PHE A 118 -8.78 7.33 -3.66
N CYS A 119 -8.15 7.78 -2.57
CA CYS A 119 -8.73 7.68 -1.22
C CYS A 119 -10.08 8.41 -1.13
N MET A 120 -10.23 9.59 -1.75
CA MET A 120 -11.52 10.32 -1.81
C MET A 120 -12.58 9.51 -2.53
N GLN A 121 -12.25 8.95 -3.70
CA GLN A 121 -13.19 8.12 -4.45
C GLN A 121 -13.58 6.87 -3.66
N LEU A 122 -12.61 6.18 -3.05
CA LEU A 122 -12.85 4.97 -2.29
C LEU A 122 -13.68 5.26 -1.04
N GLN A 123 -13.38 6.33 -0.31
CA GLN A 123 -14.18 6.77 0.85
C GLN A 123 -15.63 7.05 0.46
N GLY A 124 -15.85 7.75 -0.66
CA GLY A 124 -17.19 8.02 -1.16
C GLY A 124 -17.99 6.75 -1.47
N GLU A 125 -17.36 5.75 -2.08
CA GLU A 125 -18.03 4.46 -2.33
C GLU A 125 -18.28 3.67 -1.05
N MET A 126 -17.33 3.67 -0.10
CA MET A 126 -17.53 3.04 1.20
C MET A 126 -18.67 3.66 1.99
N ILE A 127 -18.78 5.00 2.01
CA ILE A 127 -19.90 5.71 2.66
C ILE A 127 -21.24 5.30 2.04
N LYS A 128 -21.32 5.18 0.71
CA LYS A 128 -22.53 4.73 0.02
C LYS A 128 -22.93 3.32 0.43
N MET A 129 -21.97 2.38 0.49
CA MET A 129 -22.24 1.00 0.91
C MET A 129 -22.63 0.91 2.39
N LYS A 130 -21.97 1.67 3.27
CA LYS A 130 -22.38 1.82 4.68
C LYS A 130 -23.82 2.31 4.80
N GLY A 131 -24.19 3.34 4.03
CA GLY A 131 -25.54 3.90 4.01
C GLY A 131 -26.62 2.93 3.51
N LYS A 132 -26.24 1.90 2.73
CA LYS A 132 -27.13 0.81 2.30
C LYS A 132 -27.24 -0.33 3.32
N GLY A 133 -26.41 -0.32 4.36
CA GLY A 133 -26.36 -1.39 5.36
C GLY A 133 -25.51 -2.59 4.96
N ASP A 134 -24.59 -2.43 3.99
CA ASP A 134 -23.68 -3.50 3.60
C ASP A 134 -22.72 -3.88 4.75
N GLU A 135 -22.39 -5.17 4.87
CA GLU A 135 -21.48 -5.64 5.91
C GLU A 135 -20.07 -5.07 5.73
N LYS A 136 -19.38 -4.77 6.85
CA LYS A 136 -18.01 -4.21 6.85
C LYS A 136 -17.06 -5.05 5.98
N GLN A 137 -17.12 -6.39 6.09
CA GLN A 137 -16.27 -7.29 5.31
C GLN A 137 -16.52 -7.18 3.81
N TYR A 138 -17.79 -7.07 3.40
CA TYR A 138 -18.12 -6.87 1.99
C TYR A 138 -17.55 -5.55 1.46
N ILE A 139 -17.69 -4.47 2.23
CA ILE A 139 -17.13 -3.15 1.90
C ILE A 139 -15.60 -3.22 1.76
N TYR A 140 -14.93 -4.00 2.61
CA TYR A 140 -13.48 -4.16 2.59
C TYR A 140 -13.03 -4.93 1.36
N ASN A 141 -13.76 -5.98 0.99
CA ASN A 141 -13.51 -6.73 -0.24
C ASN A 141 -13.67 -5.86 -1.48
N GLN A 142 -14.73 -5.05 -1.55
CA GLN A 142 -14.92 -4.09 -2.65
C GLN A 142 -13.81 -3.05 -2.70
N GLY A 143 -13.42 -2.49 -1.56
CA GLY A 143 -12.32 -1.53 -1.49
C GLY A 143 -10.98 -2.11 -1.93
N THR A 144 -10.70 -3.35 -1.52
CA THR A 144 -9.50 -4.08 -1.96
C THR A 144 -9.54 -4.34 -3.46
N TYR A 145 -10.69 -4.73 -4.00
CA TYR A 145 -10.86 -4.94 -5.44
C TYR A 145 -10.67 -3.65 -6.25
N MET A 146 -11.20 -2.52 -5.78
CA MET A 146 -10.97 -1.20 -6.37
C MET A 146 -9.49 -0.81 -6.35
N ALA A 147 -8.81 -1.01 -5.21
CA ALA A 147 -7.38 -0.73 -5.09
C ALA A 147 -6.56 -1.59 -6.04
N LEU A 148 -6.82 -2.89 -6.10
CA LEU A 148 -6.20 -3.79 -7.08
C LEU A 148 -6.42 -3.28 -8.51
N THR A 149 -7.63 -2.88 -8.86
CA THR A 149 -7.91 -2.40 -10.23
C THR A 149 -7.17 -1.09 -10.56
N MET A 150 -7.01 -0.21 -9.58
CA MET A 150 -6.37 1.10 -9.75
C MET A 150 -4.83 1.02 -9.83
N PHE A 151 -4.19 0.21 -8.97
CA PHE A 151 -2.72 0.12 -8.88
C PHE A 151 -2.15 -0.85 -9.90
N THR A 152 -2.23 -0.46 -11.18
CA THR A 152 -1.54 -1.14 -12.28
C THR A 152 -0.03 -0.79 -12.26
N PRO A 153 0.83 -1.61 -12.90
CA PRO A 153 2.26 -1.31 -13.01
C PRO A 153 2.53 0.09 -13.56
N ALA A 154 1.85 0.48 -14.64
CA ALA A 154 2.00 1.81 -15.24
C ALA A 154 1.58 2.95 -14.29
N LYS A 155 0.55 2.74 -13.47
CA LYS A 155 0.12 3.75 -12.48
C LYS A 155 1.18 3.90 -11.38
N ILE A 156 1.71 2.79 -10.88
CA ILE A 156 2.77 2.75 -9.88
C ILE A 156 4.03 3.44 -10.43
N GLU A 157 4.47 3.05 -11.62
CA GLU A 157 5.61 3.67 -12.32
C GLU A 157 5.41 5.17 -12.48
N GLY A 158 4.22 5.62 -12.91
CA GLY A 158 3.91 7.04 -13.02
C GLY A 158 4.01 7.80 -11.69
N ILE A 159 3.60 7.20 -10.57
CA ILE A 159 3.75 7.79 -9.23
C ILE A 159 5.24 7.93 -8.90
N PHE A 160 6.05 6.89 -9.10
CA PHE A 160 7.48 6.93 -8.81
C PHE A 160 8.25 7.85 -9.76
N CYS A 161 7.85 7.95 -11.03
CA CYS A 161 8.45 8.89 -11.96
C CYS A 161 8.25 10.35 -11.54
N ARG A 162 7.06 10.68 -11.04
CA ARG A 162 6.82 12.01 -10.45
C ARG A 162 7.67 12.24 -9.19
N PHE A 163 7.97 11.18 -8.41
CA PHE A 163 8.88 11.28 -7.26
C PHE A 163 10.33 11.52 -7.70
N LYS A 164 10.83 10.74 -8.67
CA LYS A 164 12.17 10.89 -9.26
C LYS A 164 12.41 12.31 -9.77
N LYS A 165 11.40 12.92 -10.42
CA LYS A 165 11.44 14.32 -10.89
C LYS A 165 11.57 15.36 -9.76
N LYS A 166 11.30 15.01 -8.49
CA LYS A 166 11.56 15.88 -7.32
C LYS A 166 13.01 15.86 -6.85
N MET A 167 13.83 14.95 -7.36
CA MET A 167 15.22 14.78 -7.00
C MET A 167 16.13 15.19 -8.17
N THR A 168 17.31 15.72 -7.87
CA THR A 168 18.31 15.91 -8.93
C THR A 168 18.86 14.56 -9.39
N PRO A 169 19.38 14.44 -10.64
CA PRO A 169 19.98 13.19 -11.11
C PRO A 169 21.11 12.69 -10.21
N ALA A 170 21.92 13.61 -9.65
CA ALA A 170 23.01 13.28 -8.74
C ALA A 170 22.50 12.70 -7.39
N VAL A 171 21.43 13.26 -6.84
CA VAL A 171 20.77 12.72 -5.65
C VAL A 171 20.20 11.34 -5.96
N TRP A 172 19.43 11.23 -7.04
CA TRP A 172 18.77 9.98 -7.41
C TRP A 172 19.76 8.83 -7.60
N SER A 173 20.85 9.08 -8.35
CA SER A 173 21.92 8.12 -8.60
C SER A 173 22.51 7.54 -7.30
N LYS A 174 22.68 8.37 -6.27
CA LYS A 174 23.25 7.97 -4.99
C LYS A 174 22.30 7.16 -4.12
N LEU A 175 20.99 7.21 -4.38
CA LEU A 175 19.99 6.41 -3.64
C LEU A 175 20.04 4.92 -3.99
N TYR A 176 20.65 4.52 -5.12
CA TYR A 176 20.62 3.13 -5.63
C TYR A 176 20.92 2.05 -4.58
N ASN A 177 22.02 2.21 -3.83
CA ASN A 177 22.47 1.25 -2.82
C ASN A 177 21.48 1.09 -1.65
N SER A 178 20.61 2.07 -1.46
CA SER A 178 19.65 2.06 -0.37
C SER A 178 18.27 1.67 -0.86
N VAL A 179 17.82 2.16 -2.02
CA VAL A 179 16.47 1.89 -2.50
C VAL A 179 16.40 0.58 -3.30
N VAL A 180 17.33 0.33 -4.22
CA VAL A 180 17.33 -0.87 -5.07
C VAL A 180 18.05 -2.03 -4.40
N LYS A 181 19.29 -1.82 -3.92
CA LYS A 181 20.09 -2.91 -3.34
C LYS A 181 19.47 -3.48 -2.06
N TYR A 182 18.78 -2.68 -1.24
CA TYR A 182 18.02 -3.19 -0.09
C TYR A 182 16.59 -3.63 -0.45
N LYS A 183 16.21 -3.59 -1.73
CA LYS A 183 14.89 -3.97 -2.24
C LYS A 183 13.72 -3.15 -1.70
N ILE A 184 14.00 -1.95 -1.19
CA ILE A 184 12.98 -0.97 -0.74
C ILE A 184 12.12 -0.54 -1.94
N LEU A 185 12.74 -0.40 -3.11
CA LEU A 185 12.11 -0.12 -4.38
C LEU A 185 12.62 -1.12 -5.43
N LYS A 186 11.74 -1.58 -6.31
CA LYS A 186 12.13 -2.36 -7.49
C LYS A 186 13.07 -1.59 -8.43
N VAL A 187 14.00 -2.30 -9.07
CA VAL A 187 14.98 -1.68 -9.98
C VAL A 187 14.30 -1.05 -11.18
N GLU A 188 13.24 -1.67 -11.69
CA GLU A 188 12.47 -1.18 -12.83
C GLU A 188 11.82 0.17 -12.53
N LEU A 189 11.33 0.38 -11.30
CA LEU A 189 10.81 1.66 -10.85
C LEU A 189 11.91 2.72 -10.67
N TYR A 190 13.12 2.29 -10.29
CA TYR A 190 14.25 3.19 -10.11
C TYR A 190 14.80 3.70 -11.46
N GLU A 191 14.94 2.78 -12.42
CA GLU A 191 15.49 3.02 -13.75
C GLU A 191 14.47 3.59 -14.74
N ALA A 192 13.18 3.53 -14.41
CA ALA A 192 12.07 4.01 -15.25
C ALA A 192 12.41 5.32 -15.99
N ASN A 193 12.20 5.30 -17.31
CA ASN A 193 12.43 6.44 -18.17
C ASN A 193 11.28 7.43 -18.01
N CYS A 194 11.46 8.37 -17.09
CA CYS A 194 10.44 9.33 -16.70
C CYS A 194 10.43 10.52 -17.64
N VAL A 195 9.98 10.30 -18.87
CA VAL A 195 9.72 11.37 -19.86
C VAL A 195 8.66 12.32 -19.31
#